data_AF-A0A429CM94-F1
#
_entry.id   AF-A0A429CM94-F1
#
_cell.length_a   1.000
_cell.length_b   1.000
_cell.length_c   1.000
_cell.angle_alpha   90.00
_cell.angle_beta   90.00
_cell.angle_gamma   90.00
#
_symmetry.space_group_name_H-M   'P 1'
#
loop_
_entity.id
_entity.type
_entity.pdbx_description
1 polymer ?
#
loop_
_entity_poly.entity_id
_entity_poly.type
_entity_poly.pdbx_seq_one_letter_code
_entity_poly.pdbx_strand_id
1 'polypeptide(L)'
;MILFFQFDIPADIAVFGGDHLLVFQCPTHNDAVVAQGAPEQLPPGFWDTPPPLYTAPGAFWRIMLHRDDTSPAANPDEYLRPRRLDLRPAAEHVTIWWPGDVLSDGQDLDSAFNAHGIGLREFKIGGVPSWIQGREFYTCPCGNDLVYLCQLPTDTGFDKHHDRPEQLDTFRFGQYGLFLGNETYVLACPAHCHPAAAWPVNQN
;
A
#
# COMPACT_ATOMS: atom_id res chain seq x y z
N MET A 1 -15.43 9.14 -0.50
CA MET A 1 -13.96 9.03 -0.56
C MET A 1 -13.55 9.22 -1.99
N ILE A 2 -12.33 9.71 -2.22
CA ILE A 2 -11.70 9.83 -3.54
C ILE A 2 -11.18 8.46 -3.94
N LEU A 3 -11.41 8.04 -5.19
CA LEU A 3 -10.72 6.88 -5.78
C LEU A 3 -9.38 7.34 -6.37
N PHE A 4 -8.27 7.03 -5.68
CA PHE A 4 -6.93 7.47 -6.10
C PHE A 4 -6.41 6.68 -7.29
N PHE A 5 -6.52 5.36 -7.22
CA PHE A 5 -6.24 4.48 -8.34
C PHE A 5 -7.01 3.18 -8.20
N GLN A 6 -7.19 2.54 -9.36
CA GLN A 6 -7.69 1.18 -9.48
C GLN A 6 -6.92 0.49 -10.61
N PHE A 7 -6.70 -0.81 -10.49
CA PHE A 7 -6.15 -1.62 -11.57
C PHE A 7 -6.46 -3.09 -11.38
N ASP A 8 -6.52 -3.81 -12.50
CA ASP A 8 -6.48 -5.26 -12.51
C ASP A 8 -5.04 -5.72 -12.23
N ILE A 9 -4.89 -6.64 -11.30
CA ILE A 9 -3.60 -7.21 -10.94
C ILE A 9 -3.24 -8.24 -12.02
N PRO A 10 -2.07 -8.11 -12.67
CA PRO A 10 -1.65 -9.05 -13.71
C PRO A 10 -1.67 -10.50 -13.21
N ALA A 11 -2.15 -11.42 -14.05
CA ALA A 11 -2.39 -12.81 -13.67
C ALA A 11 -1.12 -13.58 -13.23
N ASP A 12 0.06 -13.08 -13.59
CA ASP A 12 1.36 -13.62 -13.22
C ASP A 12 1.87 -13.13 -11.86
N ILE A 13 1.19 -12.16 -11.23
CA ILE A 13 1.47 -11.76 -9.85
C ILE A 13 1.03 -12.86 -8.88
N ALA A 14 1.96 -13.29 -8.03
CA ALA A 14 1.71 -14.32 -7.04
C ALA A 14 0.58 -13.91 -6.07
N VAL A 15 -0.21 -14.90 -5.63
CA VAL A 15 -1.31 -14.79 -4.65
C VAL A 15 -2.55 -14.02 -5.13
N PHE A 16 -2.38 -12.85 -5.73
CA PHE A 16 -3.46 -11.91 -6.06
C PHE A 16 -3.66 -11.71 -7.57
N GLY A 17 -2.98 -12.48 -8.42
CA GLY A 17 -3.12 -12.40 -9.87
C GLY A 17 -4.57 -12.60 -10.32
N GLY A 18 -5.08 -11.66 -11.13
CA GLY A 18 -6.46 -11.63 -11.60
C GLY A 18 -7.45 -10.91 -10.68
N ASP A 19 -7.04 -10.50 -9.48
CA ASP A 19 -7.86 -9.65 -8.61
C ASP A 19 -7.89 -8.20 -9.13
N HIS A 20 -8.83 -7.41 -8.64
CA HIS A 20 -8.97 -5.98 -8.91
C HIS A 20 -8.76 -5.16 -7.63
N LEU A 21 -7.79 -4.25 -7.65
CA LEU A 21 -7.46 -3.38 -6.51
C LEU A 21 -8.12 -2.01 -6.69
N LEU A 22 -8.73 -1.50 -5.62
CA LEU A 22 -9.18 -0.11 -5.50
C LEU A 22 -8.62 0.51 -4.23
N VAL A 23 -8.10 1.74 -4.34
CA VAL A 23 -7.56 2.49 -3.19
C VAL A 23 -8.23 3.85 -3.08
N PHE A 24 -8.81 4.09 -1.92
CA PHE A 24 -9.56 5.30 -1.61
C PHE A 24 -8.97 6.04 -0.42
N GLN A 25 -9.10 7.37 -0.42
CA GLN A 25 -8.83 8.21 0.75
C GLN A 25 -9.85 9.36 0.88
N CYS A 26 -9.99 9.89 2.08
CA CYS A 26 -10.73 11.10 2.39
C CYS A 26 -10.11 12.29 1.62
N PRO A 27 -10.92 13.18 1.03
CA PRO A 27 -10.41 14.39 0.38
C PRO A 27 -9.70 15.33 1.36
N THR A 28 -10.10 15.32 2.64
CA THR A 28 -9.65 16.29 3.65
C THR A 28 -8.47 15.79 4.47
N HIS A 29 -8.47 14.50 4.83
CA HIS A 29 -7.45 13.91 5.69
C HIS A 29 -6.56 13.00 4.84
N ASN A 30 -5.29 13.38 4.69
CA ASN A 30 -4.28 12.64 3.93
C ASN A 30 -3.24 11.95 4.81
N ASP A 31 -3.30 12.13 6.13
CA ASP A 31 -2.37 11.53 7.08
C ASP A 31 -2.27 10.01 6.92
N ALA A 32 -1.07 9.51 7.15
CA ALA A 32 -0.78 8.10 7.15
C ALA A 32 -1.35 7.38 8.38
N VAL A 33 -1.56 6.08 8.21
CA VAL A 33 -1.76 5.13 9.29
C VAL A 33 -0.43 4.89 9.98
N VAL A 34 -0.28 5.34 11.23
CA VAL A 34 0.88 4.99 12.07
C VAL A 34 0.50 3.80 12.94
N ALA A 35 0.92 2.60 12.54
CA ALA A 35 0.60 1.35 13.23
C ALA A 35 1.33 1.16 14.58
N GLN A 36 1.93 2.21 15.14
CA GLN A 36 2.68 2.12 16.40
C GLN A 36 1.74 1.68 17.54
N GLY A 37 1.95 0.45 18.02
CA GLY A 37 1.12 -0.19 19.05
C GLY A 37 -0.07 -1.00 18.50
N ALA A 38 -0.22 -1.11 17.18
CA ALA A 38 -1.13 -2.08 16.59
C ALA A 38 -0.63 -3.49 16.93
N PRO A 39 -1.53 -4.42 17.32
CA PRO A 39 -1.15 -5.81 17.49
C PRO A 39 -0.70 -6.40 16.15
N GLU A 40 0.28 -7.32 16.19
CA GLU A 40 0.67 -8.11 15.02
C GLU A 40 -0.57 -8.78 14.40
N GLN A 41 -1.46 -9.33 15.23
CA GLN A 41 -2.77 -9.78 14.79
C GLN A 41 -3.76 -8.61 14.77
N LEU A 42 -4.17 -8.18 13.58
CA LEU A 42 -5.15 -7.12 13.40
C LEU A 42 -6.50 -7.50 14.04
N PRO A 43 -7.22 -6.53 14.63
CA PRO A 43 -8.49 -6.81 15.29
C PRO A 43 -9.58 -7.21 14.27
N PRO A 44 -10.57 -8.03 14.66
CA PRO A 44 -11.73 -8.30 13.83
C PRO A 44 -12.39 -7.00 13.33
N GLY A 45 -12.67 -6.92 12.03
CA GLY A 45 -13.30 -5.73 11.46
C GLY A 45 -12.38 -4.50 11.35
N PHE A 46 -11.06 -4.65 11.45
CA PHE A 46 -10.11 -3.53 11.32
C PHE A 46 -10.30 -2.70 10.04
N TRP A 47 -10.87 -3.28 9.00
CA TRP A 47 -11.16 -2.58 7.75
C TRP A 47 -12.30 -1.56 7.87
N ASP A 48 -13.28 -1.82 8.74
CA ASP A 48 -14.42 -0.91 9.00
C ASP A 48 -14.10 0.08 10.11
N THR A 49 -13.35 -0.36 11.12
CA THR A 49 -12.93 0.47 12.24
C THR A 49 -11.50 0.08 12.58
N PRO A 50 -10.50 0.64 11.87
CA PRO A 50 -9.11 0.33 12.19
C PRO A 50 -8.82 0.80 13.61
N PRO A 51 -7.90 0.10 14.31
CA PRO A 51 -7.48 0.55 15.63
C PRO A 51 -7.04 2.01 15.57
N PRO A 52 -7.34 2.84 16.58
CA PRO A 52 -6.96 4.25 16.59
C PRO A 52 -5.44 4.38 16.52
N LEU A 53 -4.97 5.21 15.61
CA LEU A 53 -3.56 5.41 15.32
C LEU A 53 -3.20 6.80 15.81
N TYR A 54 -2.57 6.87 16.98
CA TYR A 54 -2.02 8.03 17.67
C TYR A 54 -2.93 9.30 17.78
N THR A 55 -3.28 9.94 16.67
CA THR A 55 -3.99 11.22 16.58
C THR A 55 -5.30 11.18 15.79
N ALA A 56 -5.58 10.10 15.06
CA ALA A 56 -6.72 10.04 14.14
C ALA A 56 -7.90 9.22 14.69
N PRO A 57 -9.15 9.72 14.59
CA PRO A 57 -10.35 9.04 15.10
C PRO A 57 -10.82 7.84 14.25
N GLY A 58 -10.14 7.50 13.13
CA GLY A 58 -10.52 6.35 12.30
C GLY A 58 -9.78 6.24 10.97
N ALA A 59 -10.22 5.31 10.10
CA ALA A 59 -9.71 5.16 8.74
C ALA A 59 -10.16 6.32 7.87
N PHE A 60 -9.22 7.16 7.44
CA PHE A 60 -9.45 8.10 6.34
C PHE A 60 -9.20 7.46 4.98
N TRP A 61 -9.09 6.14 4.90
CA TRP A 61 -8.78 5.38 3.68
C TRP A 61 -9.60 4.10 3.62
N ARG A 62 -9.70 3.53 2.42
CA ARG A 62 -10.26 2.20 2.20
C ARG A 62 -9.47 1.54 1.08
N ILE A 63 -9.03 0.32 1.30
CA ILE A 63 -8.37 -0.51 0.28
C ILE A 63 -9.26 -1.72 0.07
N MET A 64 -9.60 -2.00 -1.19
CA MET A 64 -10.48 -3.10 -1.54
C MET A 64 -9.83 -3.96 -2.63
N LEU A 65 -9.85 -5.26 -2.42
CA LEU A 65 -9.37 -6.28 -3.33
C LEU A 65 -10.53 -7.20 -3.69
N HIS A 66 -10.94 -7.18 -4.95
CA HIS A 66 -12.07 -7.95 -5.47
C HIS A 66 -11.59 -9.08 -6.38
N ARG A 67 -12.25 -10.24 -6.31
CA ARG A 67 -12.05 -11.37 -7.23
C ARG A 67 -13.07 -11.42 -8.36
N ASP A 68 -14.20 -10.76 -8.14
CA ASP A 68 -15.27 -10.68 -9.12
C ASP A 68 -14.97 -9.53 -10.08
N ASP A 69 -15.50 -9.63 -11.31
CA ASP A 69 -15.33 -8.69 -12.43
C ASP A 69 -15.89 -7.30 -12.08
N THR A 70 -15.23 -6.59 -11.16
CA THR A 70 -15.49 -5.20 -10.84
C THR A 70 -14.94 -4.39 -12.00
N SER A 71 -15.80 -4.16 -12.99
CA SER A 71 -15.49 -3.26 -14.09
C SER A 71 -15.02 -1.91 -13.51
N PRO A 72 -14.06 -1.23 -14.17
CA PRO A 72 -13.60 0.07 -13.74
C PRO A 72 -14.78 1.01 -13.47
N ALA A 73 -14.65 1.85 -12.45
CA ALA A 73 -15.68 2.85 -12.16
C ALA A 73 -16.05 3.63 -13.43
N ALA A 74 -17.33 3.55 -13.85
CA ALA A 74 -17.79 4.11 -15.12
C ALA A 74 -17.76 5.65 -15.16
N ASN A 75 -17.74 6.29 -13.98
CA ASN A 75 -17.68 7.74 -13.83
C ASN A 75 -16.30 8.16 -13.36
N PRO A 76 -15.74 9.26 -13.92
CA PRO A 76 -14.51 9.83 -13.40
C PRO A 76 -14.70 10.30 -11.95
N ASP A 77 -13.63 10.25 -11.17
CA ASP A 77 -13.63 10.81 -9.82
C ASP A 77 -13.87 12.33 -9.87
N GLU A 78 -14.64 12.82 -8.89
CA GLU A 78 -15.03 14.22 -8.80
C GLU A 78 -13.84 15.13 -8.43
N TYR A 79 -12.85 14.60 -7.71
CA TYR A 79 -11.70 15.34 -7.20
C TYR A 79 -10.48 15.19 -8.09
N LEU A 80 -10.22 13.99 -8.61
CA LEU A 80 -9.02 13.69 -9.39
C LEU A 80 -9.28 13.71 -10.89
N ARG A 81 -8.28 14.19 -11.63
CA ARG A 81 -8.26 14.06 -13.09
C ARG A 81 -7.90 12.62 -13.44
N PRO A 82 -8.71 11.93 -14.25
CA PRO A 82 -8.41 10.56 -14.63
C PRO A 82 -7.11 10.50 -15.42
N ARG A 83 -6.23 9.60 -15.02
CA ARG A 83 -4.99 9.25 -15.72
C ARG A 83 -4.94 7.74 -15.89
N ARG A 84 -4.47 7.28 -17.04
CA ARG A 84 -4.23 5.86 -17.28
C ARG A 84 -2.95 5.44 -16.56
N LEU A 85 -3.03 4.34 -15.80
CA LEU A 85 -1.86 3.68 -15.24
C LEU A 85 -1.42 2.61 -16.23
N ASP A 86 -0.21 2.73 -16.77
CA ASP A 86 0.39 1.74 -17.65
C ASP A 86 1.42 0.92 -16.88
N LEU A 87 1.08 -0.33 -16.62
CA LEU A 87 1.95 -1.29 -15.96
C LEU A 87 2.77 -2.03 -17.02
N ARG A 88 4.06 -2.24 -16.74
CA ARG A 88 4.95 -3.03 -17.59
C ARG A 88 5.69 -4.05 -16.72
N PRO A 89 5.92 -5.27 -17.24
CA PRO A 89 6.83 -6.21 -16.59
C PRO A 89 8.20 -5.55 -16.36
N ALA A 90 8.77 -5.79 -15.19
CA ALA A 90 10.08 -5.30 -14.80
C ALA A 90 10.83 -6.40 -14.03
N ALA A 91 12.16 -6.40 -14.13
CA ALA A 91 12.99 -7.24 -13.28
C ALA A 91 13.13 -6.58 -11.92
N GLU A 92 12.91 -7.35 -10.84
CA GLU A 92 13.18 -6.87 -9.50
C GLU A 92 14.70 -6.80 -9.27
N HIS A 93 15.16 -5.71 -8.65
CA HIS A 93 16.53 -5.56 -8.22
C HIS A 93 16.57 -5.54 -6.70
N VAL A 94 17.05 -6.64 -6.12
CA VAL A 94 17.12 -6.80 -4.67
C VAL A 94 18.51 -6.39 -4.16
N THR A 95 18.55 -5.55 -3.14
CA THR A 95 19.77 -5.14 -2.44
C THR A 95 19.64 -5.43 -0.95
N ILE A 96 20.74 -5.56 -0.21
CA ILE A 96 20.67 -5.74 1.25
C ILE A 96 20.60 -4.35 1.89
N TRP A 97 19.52 -4.09 2.63
CA TRP A 97 19.39 -2.88 3.41
C TRP A 97 20.36 -2.95 4.60
N TRP A 98 21.40 -2.11 4.56
CA TRP A 98 22.50 -2.02 5.52
C TRP A 98 23.36 -3.30 5.67
N PRO A 99 24.46 -3.44 4.91
CA PRO A 99 25.32 -4.64 4.93
C PRO A 99 26.07 -4.89 6.24
N GLY A 100 26.08 -3.90 7.15
CA GLY A 100 26.96 -3.85 8.31
C GLY A 100 26.74 -4.96 9.34
N ASP A 101 25.50 -5.46 9.44
CA ASP A 101 25.13 -6.51 10.40
C ASP A 101 24.88 -7.88 9.75
N VAL A 102 24.68 -7.93 8.42
CA VAL A 102 24.16 -9.13 7.73
C VAL A 102 25.28 -10.06 7.24
N LEU A 103 26.46 -9.53 6.90
CA LEU A 103 27.60 -10.32 6.42
C LEU A 103 28.60 -10.70 7.54
N SER A 104 28.34 -10.26 8.77
CA SER A 104 29.17 -10.54 9.95
C SER A 104 28.88 -11.89 10.62
N ASP A 105 27.68 -12.45 10.42
CA ASP A 105 27.20 -13.66 11.13
C ASP A 105 27.43 -14.98 10.37
N GLY A 106 28.17 -14.96 9.25
CA GLY A 106 28.47 -16.17 8.48
C GLY A 106 27.25 -16.79 7.78
N GLN A 107 26.14 -16.06 7.66
CA GLN A 107 25.00 -16.47 6.85
C GLN A 107 25.36 -16.45 5.36
N ASP A 108 24.79 -17.38 4.59
CA ASP A 108 24.90 -17.34 3.14
C ASP A 108 24.10 -16.16 2.55
N LEU A 109 24.48 -15.74 1.34
CA LEU A 109 23.90 -14.60 0.66
C LEU A 109 22.38 -14.77 0.43
N ASP A 110 21.89 -15.97 0.13
CA ASP A 110 20.47 -16.20 -0.16
C ASP A 110 19.63 -16.01 1.11
N SER A 111 20.12 -16.54 2.24
CA SER A 111 19.51 -16.33 3.56
C SER A 111 19.48 -14.84 3.94
N ALA A 112 20.59 -14.12 3.71
CA ALA A 112 20.69 -12.67 3.92
C ALA A 112 19.71 -11.87 3.05
N PHE A 113 19.56 -12.22 1.77
CA PHE A 113 18.57 -11.57 0.88
C PHE A 113 17.13 -11.89 1.27
N ASN A 114 16.84 -13.12 1.70
CA ASN A 114 15.50 -13.46 2.18
C ASN A 114 15.15 -12.66 3.44
N ALA A 115 16.08 -12.50 4.38
CA ALA A 115 15.86 -11.79 5.63
C ALA A 115 15.91 -10.27 5.50
N HIS A 116 16.78 -9.72 4.64
CA HIS A 116 17.11 -8.28 4.60
C HIS A 116 17.10 -7.65 3.21
N GLY A 117 16.73 -8.42 2.18
CA GLY A 117 16.60 -7.92 0.82
C GLY A 117 15.50 -6.87 0.70
N ILE A 118 15.80 -5.76 0.04
CA ILE A 118 14.83 -4.73 -0.33
C ILE A 118 14.84 -4.56 -1.83
N GLY A 119 13.65 -4.40 -2.42
CA GLY A 119 13.50 -4.19 -3.86
C GLY A 119 13.63 -2.72 -4.27
N LEU A 120 13.28 -2.45 -5.53
CA LEU A 120 13.25 -1.10 -6.08
C LEU A 120 12.18 -0.23 -5.41
N ARG A 121 12.54 1.03 -5.16
CA ARG A 121 11.70 2.07 -4.56
C ARG A 121 10.88 2.80 -5.64
N GLU A 122 9.95 2.08 -6.24
CA GLU A 122 9.08 2.56 -7.32
C GLU A 122 7.62 2.20 -7.04
N PHE A 123 6.67 2.80 -7.76
CA PHE A 123 5.31 2.29 -7.77
C PHE A 123 5.34 0.92 -8.46
N LYS A 124 5.03 -0.14 -7.71
CA LYS A 124 5.02 -1.51 -8.24
C LYS A 124 4.01 -2.40 -7.56
N ILE A 125 3.70 -3.50 -8.25
CA ILE A 125 2.76 -4.54 -7.84
C ILE A 125 3.55 -5.86 -7.83
N GLY A 126 3.45 -6.60 -6.73
CA GLY A 126 4.29 -7.76 -6.49
C GLY A 126 5.79 -7.43 -6.43
N GLY A 127 6.61 -8.46 -6.45
CA GLY A 127 8.05 -8.34 -6.25
C GLY A 127 8.43 -8.26 -4.77
N VAL A 128 9.56 -7.62 -4.48
CA VAL A 128 10.14 -7.51 -3.13
C VAL A 128 9.89 -6.08 -2.62
N PRO A 129 9.21 -5.86 -1.47
CA PRO A 129 9.00 -4.52 -0.95
C PRO A 129 10.33 -3.79 -0.70
N SER A 130 10.37 -2.49 -0.98
CA SER A 130 11.57 -1.67 -0.79
C SER A 130 11.72 -1.09 0.62
N TRP A 131 11.34 -1.86 1.66
CA TRP A 131 11.28 -1.43 3.07
C TRP A 131 12.33 -0.37 3.42
N ILE A 132 11.87 0.82 3.83
CA ILE A 132 12.76 1.95 4.14
C ILE A 132 13.09 2.03 5.64
N GLN A 133 12.26 1.37 6.46
CA GLN A 133 12.50 1.09 7.87
C GLN A 133 12.46 -0.43 8.10
N GLY A 134 12.36 -0.87 9.35
CA GLY A 134 12.20 -2.29 9.68
C GLY A 134 10.98 -2.91 8.99
N ARG A 135 11.09 -4.17 8.57
CA ARG A 135 9.96 -4.90 7.98
C ARG A 135 8.84 -5.05 9.00
N GLU A 136 7.61 -4.90 8.55
CA GLU A 136 6.43 -5.11 9.38
C GLU A 136 5.60 -6.26 8.83
N PHE A 137 5.07 -7.05 9.76
CA PHE A 137 4.27 -8.23 9.48
C PHE A 137 2.97 -8.14 10.28
N TYR A 138 1.87 -8.49 9.63
CA TYR A 138 0.55 -8.44 10.24
C TYR A 138 -0.22 -9.71 9.90
N THR A 139 -0.94 -10.24 10.89
CA THR A 139 -1.85 -11.36 10.72
C THR A 139 -3.29 -10.86 10.63
N CYS A 140 -4.00 -11.33 9.61
CA CYS A 140 -5.41 -11.06 9.42
C CYS A 140 -6.26 -11.66 10.54
N PRO A 141 -7.46 -11.11 10.88
CA PRO A 141 -8.38 -11.75 11.82
C PRO A 141 -8.77 -13.19 11.47
N CYS A 142 -8.68 -13.58 10.20
CA CYS A 142 -8.94 -14.96 9.76
C CYS A 142 -7.77 -15.93 10.06
N GLY A 143 -6.66 -15.45 10.61
CA GLY A 143 -5.49 -16.24 10.97
C GLY A 143 -4.43 -16.42 9.89
N ASN A 144 -4.60 -15.82 8.70
CA ASN A 144 -3.57 -15.82 7.66
C ASN A 144 -2.70 -14.57 7.77
N ASP A 145 -1.40 -14.71 7.52
CA ASP A 145 -0.50 -13.57 7.41
C ASP A 145 -0.87 -12.73 6.19
N LEU A 146 -0.89 -11.41 6.37
CA LEU A 146 -1.05 -10.49 5.26
C LEU A 146 0.21 -10.53 4.39
N VAL A 147 0.00 -10.62 3.08
CA VAL A 147 1.05 -10.72 2.08
C VAL A 147 1.14 -9.41 1.31
N TYR A 148 2.36 -9.00 0.99
CA TYR A 148 2.61 -7.83 0.17
C TYR A 148 1.91 -7.92 -1.19
N LEU A 149 1.21 -6.84 -1.54
CA LEU A 149 0.51 -6.70 -2.81
C LEU A 149 1.16 -5.65 -3.70
N CYS A 150 1.33 -4.41 -3.21
CA CYS A 150 1.91 -3.32 -3.97
C CYS A 150 2.53 -2.28 -3.04
N GLN A 151 3.30 -1.35 -3.61
CA GLN A 151 3.81 -0.21 -2.89
C GLN A 151 3.63 1.10 -3.66
N LEU A 152 3.66 2.19 -2.92
CA LEU A 152 3.61 3.55 -3.40
C LEU A 152 4.78 4.34 -2.82
N PRO A 153 5.61 4.96 -3.68
CA PRO A 153 6.65 5.84 -3.22
C PRO A 153 6.12 7.04 -2.47
N THR A 154 6.95 7.55 -1.55
CA THR A 154 6.69 8.85 -0.91
C THR A 154 6.43 9.92 -1.97
N ASP A 155 5.48 10.81 -1.66
CA ASP A 155 5.08 11.93 -2.50
C ASP A 155 4.55 11.55 -3.89
N THR A 156 3.94 10.36 -4.01
CA THR A 156 3.18 9.97 -5.21
C THR A 156 1.96 10.88 -5.35
N GLY A 157 2.01 11.80 -6.33
CA GLY A 157 0.98 12.82 -6.57
C GLY A 157 -0.03 12.48 -7.64
N PHE A 158 -1.30 12.78 -7.34
CA PHE A 158 -2.43 12.58 -8.23
C PHE A 158 -3.03 13.94 -8.57
N ASP A 159 -3.10 14.27 -9.86
CA ASP A 159 -3.65 15.55 -10.30
C ASP A 159 -5.10 15.72 -9.85
N LYS A 160 -5.38 16.83 -9.17
CA LYS A 160 -6.76 17.22 -8.87
C LYS A 160 -7.35 18.05 -10.01
N HIS A 161 -8.68 18.13 -10.07
CA HIS A 161 -9.34 19.15 -10.89
C HIS A 161 -9.01 20.55 -10.36
N HIS A 162 -8.89 21.50 -11.28
CA HIS A 162 -8.39 22.86 -10.97
C HIS A 162 -9.23 23.61 -9.93
N ASP A 163 -10.53 23.35 -9.88
CA ASP A 163 -11.54 23.97 -9.03
C ASP A 163 -11.66 23.32 -7.65
N ARG A 164 -10.99 22.18 -7.43
CA ARG A 164 -11.03 21.47 -6.15
C ARG A 164 -10.13 22.16 -5.13
N PRO A 165 -10.52 22.17 -3.84
CA PRO A 165 -9.72 22.81 -2.80
C PRO A 165 -8.34 22.15 -2.72
N GLU A 166 -7.35 22.88 -2.23
CA GLU A 166 -6.07 22.29 -1.87
C GLU A 166 -6.25 21.30 -0.71
N GLN A 167 -5.53 20.19 -0.77
CA GLN A 167 -5.45 19.28 0.36
C GLN A 167 -4.32 19.75 1.26
N LEU A 168 -4.61 19.92 2.56
CA LEU A 168 -3.65 20.44 3.53
C LEU A 168 -2.37 19.59 3.54
N ASP A 169 -1.25 20.27 3.73
CA ASP A 169 0.09 19.69 3.88
C ASP A 169 0.54 18.77 2.72
N THR A 170 -0.14 18.83 1.57
CA THR A 170 0.26 18.07 0.37
C THR A 170 1.45 18.73 -0.32
N PHE A 171 2.39 17.89 -0.79
CA PHE A 171 3.68 18.30 -1.38
C PHE A 171 3.57 19.19 -2.63
N ARG A 172 2.41 19.24 -3.32
CA ARG A 172 2.19 20.07 -4.53
C ARG A 172 0.76 20.63 -4.59
N PHE A 173 0.64 21.93 -4.84
CA PHE A 173 -0.65 22.67 -4.93
C PHE A 173 -1.67 22.07 -5.92
N GLY A 174 -1.21 21.49 -7.04
CA GLY A 174 -2.06 20.94 -8.10
C GLY A 174 -2.41 19.46 -7.95
N GLN A 175 -2.03 18.83 -6.84
CA GLN A 175 -2.18 17.39 -6.65
C GLN A 175 -2.74 17.08 -5.27
N TYR A 176 -3.37 15.93 -5.13
CA TYR A 176 -3.64 15.31 -3.85
C TYR A 176 -2.62 14.21 -3.59
N GLY A 177 -2.26 14.07 -2.31
CA GLY A 177 -1.35 13.04 -1.82
C GLY A 177 -2.14 11.89 -1.19
N LEU A 178 -1.65 10.68 -1.42
CA LEU A 178 -2.14 9.48 -0.75
C LEU A 178 -1.12 9.09 0.32
N PHE A 179 -1.58 8.91 1.58
CA PHE A 179 -0.73 8.58 2.74
C PHE A 179 0.47 9.54 2.90
N LEU A 180 0.16 10.81 3.16
CA LEU A 180 1.08 11.94 3.11
C LEU A 180 2.45 11.65 3.73
N GLY A 181 3.52 11.92 2.97
CA GLY A 181 4.90 11.89 3.46
C GLY A 181 5.45 10.51 3.79
N ASN A 182 4.80 9.43 3.33
CA ASN A 182 5.22 8.07 3.62
C ASN A 182 5.48 7.25 2.35
N GLU A 183 6.44 6.34 2.44
CA GLU A 183 6.51 5.17 1.58
C GLU A 183 5.45 4.18 2.09
N THR A 184 4.50 3.78 1.23
CA THR A 184 3.40 2.92 1.63
C THR A 184 3.51 1.54 1.00
N TYR A 185 3.34 0.50 1.81
CA TYR A 185 3.23 -0.89 1.39
C TYR A 185 1.83 -1.39 1.70
N VAL A 186 1.12 -1.91 0.70
CA VAL A 186 -0.19 -2.51 0.88
C VAL A 186 0.02 -4.00 1.11
N LEU A 187 -0.39 -4.49 2.28
CA LEU A 187 -0.47 -5.92 2.60
C LEU A 187 -1.93 -6.37 2.53
N ALA A 188 -2.21 -7.53 1.95
CA ALA A 188 -3.57 -8.05 1.79
C ALA A 188 -3.68 -9.50 2.25
N CYS A 189 -4.88 -9.91 2.65
CA CYS A 189 -5.14 -11.26 3.13
C CYS A 189 -5.20 -12.25 1.95
N PRO A 190 -4.33 -13.27 1.89
CA PRO A 190 -4.29 -14.23 0.79
C PRO A 190 -5.51 -15.16 0.74
N ALA A 191 -6.26 -15.25 1.85
CA ALA A 191 -7.49 -16.04 1.94
C ALA A 191 -8.73 -15.28 1.46
N HIS A 192 -8.61 -13.98 1.12
CA HIS A 192 -9.71 -13.14 0.69
C HIS A 192 -10.91 -13.18 1.63
N CYS A 193 -10.65 -13.25 2.95
CA CYS A 193 -11.70 -13.41 3.95
C CYS A 193 -12.68 -12.23 3.99
N HIS A 194 -12.28 -11.08 3.45
CA HIS A 194 -13.11 -9.90 3.25
C HIS A 194 -12.49 -9.04 2.12
N PRO A 195 -13.27 -8.37 1.24
CA PRO A 195 -12.70 -7.53 0.17
C PRO A 195 -11.80 -6.42 0.69
N ALA A 196 -12.09 -5.89 1.87
CA ALA A 196 -11.27 -4.86 2.50
C ALA A 196 -10.22 -5.41 3.48
N ALA A 197 -9.91 -6.71 3.45
CA ALA A 197 -8.86 -7.30 4.28
C ALA A 197 -7.45 -6.93 3.75
N ALA A 198 -7.18 -5.62 3.70
CA ALA A 198 -5.92 -5.03 3.28
C ALA A 198 -5.52 -3.90 4.22
N TRP A 199 -4.23 -3.79 4.48
CA TRP A 199 -3.63 -2.89 5.46
C TRP A 199 -2.50 -2.07 4.83
N PRO A 200 -2.56 -0.73 4.87
CA PRO A 200 -1.45 0.11 4.48
C PRO A 200 -0.43 0.19 5.61
N VAL A 201 0.80 -0.22 5.33
CA VAL A 201 1.97 -0.02 6.18
C VAL A 201 2.70 1.22 5.67
N ASN A 202 2.84 2.24 6.52
CA ASN A 202 3.46 3.52 6.15
C ASN A 202 4.76 3.70 6.90
N GLN A 203 5.82 4.04 6.16
CA GLN A 203 7.15 4.28 6.71
C GLN A 203 7.69 5.61 6.18
N ASN A 204 8.53 6.29 6.96
CA ASN A 204 9.12 7.58 6.60
C ASN A 204 10.55 7.79 7.10
#